data_AF-A0A4R8IAE1-F1
#
_entry.id   AF-A0A4R8IAE1-F1
#
_cell.length_a   1.000
_cell.length_b   1.000
_cell.length_c   1.000
_cell.angle_alpha   90.00
_cell.angle_beta   90.00
_cell.angle_gamma   90.00
#
_symmetry.space_group_name_H-M   'P 1'
#
loop_
_entity.id
_entity.type
_entity.pdbx_description
1 polymer ?
#
loop_
_entity_poly.entity_id
_entity_poly.type
_entity_poly.pdbx_seq_one_letter_code
_entity_poly.pdbx_strand_id
1 'polypeptide(L)'
;MILQPLTTSEEEVMQLIWNKGEIYFRELMDIFPEPKPHQNTISTFLKILVEKNYLTTEKQGRINLYRPSVTFVDYRMFVLKRFLENYFNGSGIELFDILMNDELIATDDFFKYMESKKVFESKKTEPENPIQDYIKEITGEKKTKKKDKKKKKDKKK
;
A
#
# COMPACT_ATOMS: atom_id res chain seq x y z
N MET A 1 -7.37 -6.99 2.66
CA MET A 1 -8.09 -7.27 1.41
C MET A 1 -7.08 -7.82 0.42
N ILE A 2 -7.36 -8.93 -0.27
CA ILE A 2 -6.42 -9.52 -1.24
C ILE A 2 -6.76 -8.95 -2.62
N LEU A 3 -5.85 -8.13 -3.18
CA LEU A 3 -6.01 -7.56 -4.51
C LEU A 3 -5.85 -8.65 -5.58
N GLN A 4 -6.69 -8.59 -6.61
CA GLN A 4 -6.66 -9.52 -7.75
C GLN A 4 -5.99 -8.85 -8.95
N PRO A 5 -5.16 -9.55 -9.73
CA PRO A 5 -4.55 -8.97 -10.93
C PRO A 5 -5.64 -8.50 -11.91
N LEU A 6 -5.39 -7.35 -12.53
CA LEU A 6 -6.20 -6.87 -13.65
C LEU A 6 -5.65 -7.43 -14.94
N THR A 7 -6.53 -7.65 -15.92
CA THR A 7 -6.11 -7.87 -17.30
C THR A 7 -5.64 -6.56 -17.93
N THR A 8 -4.90 -6.61 -19.03
CA THR A 8 -4.43 -5.40 -19.74
C THR A 8 -5.57 -4.43 -20.05
N SER A 9 -6.69 -4.94 -20.57
CA SER A 9 -7.85 -4.09 -20.90
C SER A 9 -8.58 -3.54 -19.68
N GLU A 10 -8.62 -4.28 -18.56
CA GLU A 10 -9.16 -3.77 -17.30
C GLU A 10 -8.26 -2.68 -16.71
N GLU A 11 -6.95 -2.85 -16.82
CA GLU A 11 -5.97 -1.87 -16.35
C GLU A 11 -6.06 -0.58 -17.16
N GLU A 12 -6.20 -0.64 -18.48
CA GLU A 12 -6.45 0.53 -19.34
C GLU A 12 -7.66 1.36 -18.87
N VAL A 13 -8.76 0.68 -18.54
CA VAL A 13 -9.96 1.33 -17.97
C VAL A 13 -9.62 2.00 -16.64
N MET A 14 -8.92 1.30 -15.74
CA MET A 14 -8.56 1.85 -14.44
C MET A 14 -7.58 3.03 -14.54
N GLN A 15 -6.64 3.03 -15.49
CA GLN A 15 -5.74 4.15 -15.75
C GLN A 15 -6.52 5.44 -16.06
N LEU A 16 -7.54 5.33 -16.93
CA LEU A 16 -8.42 6.45 -17.25
C LEU A 16 -9.20 6.93 -16.02
N ILE A 17 -9.71 6.00 -15.20
CA ILE A 17 -10.48 6.32 -14.00
C ILE A 17 -9.59 6.95 -12.92
N TRP A 18 -8.38 6.43 -12.68
CA TRP A 18 -7.43 6.99 -11.71
C TRP A 18 -7.02 8.42 -12.09
N ASN A 19 -6.86 8.70 -13.38
CA ASN A 19 -6.53 10.05 -13.86
C ASN A 19 -7.67 11.05 -13.64
N LYS A 20 -8.93 10.61 -13.65
CA LYS A 20 -10.11 11.47 -13.46
C LYS A 20 -10.61 11.54 -12.02
N GLY A 21 -10.36 10.50 -11.22
CA GLY A 21 -10.82 10.41 -9.84
C GLY A 21 -12.25 9.91 -9.72
N GLU A 22 -13.23 10.53 -10.36
CA GLU A 22 -14.59 10.00 -10.46
C GLU A 22 -15.13 10.24 -11.87
N ILE A 23 -15.91 9.30 -12.41
CA ILE A 23 -16.31 9.39 -13.81
C ILE A 23 -17.66 8.74 -14.10
N TYR A 24 -18.45 9.38 -14.96
CA TYR A 24 -19.67 8.78 -15.50
C TYR A 24 -19.36 7.88 -16.70
N PHE A 25 -20.21 6.87 -16.95
CA PHE A 25 -20.03 5.96 -18.09
C PHE A 25 -19.85 6.68 -19.44
N ARG A 26 -20.63 7.74 -19.67
CA ARG A 26 -20.57 8.51 -20.93
C ARG A 26 -19.23 9.23 -21.08
N GLU A 27 -18.77 9.89 -20.01
CA GLU A 27 -17.49 10.59 -20.00
C GLU A 27 -16.32 9.64 -20.19
N LEU A 28 -16.39 8.44 -19.60
CA LEU A 28 -15.40 7.40 -19.80
C LEU A 28 -15.27 7.04 -21.28
N MET A 29 -16.38 6.93 -22.00
CA MET A 29 -16.36 6.67 -23.44
C MET A 29 -15.85 7.84 -24.29
N ASP A 30 -16.01 9.06 -23.81
CA ASP A 30 -15.51 10.24 -24.52
C ASP A 30 -13.98 10.35 -24.41
N ILE A 31 -13.39 9.92 -23.29
CA ILE A 31 -11.94 9.96 -23.05
C ILE A 31 -11.16 8.75 -23.57
N PHE A 32 -11.84 7.66 -23.96
CA PHE A 32 -11.17 6.47 -24.47
C PHE A 32 -10.39 6.80 -25.77
N PRO A 33 -9.10 6.41 -25.87
CA PRO A 33 -8.33 6.59 -27.10
C PRO A 33 -8.88 5.73 -28.25
N GLU A 34 -8.64 6.15 -29.49
CA GLU A 34 -9.01 5.39 -30.69
C GLU A 34 -8.01 4.24 -30.95
N PRO A 35 -8.47 3.03 -31.35
CA PRO A 35 -9.86 2.68 -31.65
C PRO A 35 -10.70 2.43 -30.39
N LYS A 36 -11.85 3.10 -30.29
CA LYS A 36 -12.73 2.97 -29.13
C LYS A 36 -13.29 1.56 -29.00
N PRO A 37 -13.20 0.94 -27.81
CA PRO A 37 -13.90 -0.31 -27.54
C PRO A 37 -15.42 -0.15 -27.65
N HIS A 38 -16.13 -1.23 -27.94
CA HIS A 38 -17.59 -1.22 -27.96
C HIS A 38 -18.17 -0.91 -26.56
N GLN A 39 -19.34 -0.25 -26.49
CA GLN A 39 -20.00 0.10 -25.22
C GLN A 39 -20.25 -1.09 -24.30
N ASN A 40 -20.61 -2.23 -24.87
CA ASN A 40 -20.80 -3.47 -24.11
C ASN A 40 -19.51 -3.95 -23.47
N THR A 41 -18.36 -3.77 -24.14
CA THR A 41 -17.05 -4.18 -23.63
C THR A 41 -16.68 -3.38 -22.40
N ILE A 42 -16.79 -2.04 -22.46
CA ILE A 42 -16.55 -1.17 -21.30
C ILE A 42 -17.54 -1.46 -20.18
N SER A 43 -18.81 -1.70 -20.50
CA SER A 43 -19.82 -2.08 -19.50
C SER A 43 -19.45 -3.36 -18.77
N THR A 44 -18.92 -4.36 -19.48
CA THR A 44 -18.44 -5.62 -18.90
C THR A 44 -17.21 -5.37 -18.03
N PHE A 45 -16.23 -4.60 -18.49
CA PHE A 45 -15.04 -4.28 -17.69
C PHE A 45 -15.39 -3.54 -16.41
N LEU A 46 -16.30 -2.56 -16.46
CA LEU A 46 -16.75 -1.84 -15.26
C LEU A 46 -17.43 -2.77 -14.26
N LYS A 47 -18.25 -3.72 -14.72
CA LYS A 47 -18.85 -4.73 -13.84
C LYS A 47 -17.79 -5.60 -13.18
N ILE A 48 -16.83 -6.12 -13.95
CA ILE A 48 -15.73 -6.94 -13.42
C ILE A 48 -14.91 -6.15 -12.40
N LEU A 49 -14.59 -4.89 -12.69
CA LEU A 49 -13.84 -4.03 -11.78
C LEU A 49 -14.60 -3.74 -10.47
N VAL A 50 -15.93 -3.61 -10.52
CA VAL A 50 -16.77 -3.50 -9.32
C VAL A 50 -16.79 -4.83 -8.55
N GLU A 51 -16.94 -5.97 -9.23
CA GLU A 51 -16.90 -7.31 -8.61
C GLU A 51 -15.54 -7.60 -7.94
N LYS A 52 -14.44 -7.16 -8.58
CA LYS A 52 -13.08 -7.22 -8.01
C LYS A 52 -12.82 -6.14 -6.94
N ASN A 53 -13.81 -5.29 -6.63
CA ASN A 53 -13.75 -4.18 -5.68
C ASN A 53 -12.69 -3.10 -6.00
N TYR A 54 -12.27 -2.97 -7.25
CA TYR A 54 -11.44 -1.85 -7.70
C TYR A 54 -12.25 -0.56 -7.84
N LEU A 55 -13.54 -0.70 -8.15
CA LEU A 55 -14.47 0.42 -8.31
C LEU A 55 -15.65 0.26 -7.36
N THR A 56 -16.17 1.39 -6.91
CA THR A 56 -17.51 1.51 -6.35
C THR A 56 -18.41 2.21 -7.37
N THR A 57 -19.67 1.82 -7.40
CA THR A 57 -20.68 2.45 -8.26
C THR A 57 -21.73 3.13 -7.39
N GLU A 58 -22.05 4.38 -7.72
CA GLU A 58 -23.18 5.11 -7.14
C GLU A 58 -24.20 5.38 -8.25
N LYS A 59 -25.46 5.02 -8.00
CA LYS A 59 -26.54 5.27 -8.95
C LYS A 59 -27.12 6.66 -8.72
N GLN A 60 -26.98 7.54 -9.71
CA GLN A 60 -27.52 8.89 -9.69
C GLN A 60 -28.64 8.98 -10.74
N GLY A 61 -29.87 8.64 -10.33
CA GLY A 61 -31.03 8.59 -11.24
C GLY A 61 -30.89 7.49 -12.30
N ARG A 62 -30.67 7.90 -13.57
CA ARG A 62 -30.47 6.99 -14.73
C ARG A 62 -29.01 6.80 -15.12
N ILE A 63 -28.08 7.48 -14.46
CA ILE A 63 -26.64 7.39 -14.74
C ILE A 63 -25.91 6.74 -13.56
N ASN A 64 -24.82 6.04 -13.87
CA ASN A 64 -23.94 5.44 -12.88
C ASN A 64 -22.65 6.24 -12.81
N LEU A 65 -22.26 6.63 -11.60
CA LEU A 65 -20.98 7.26 -11.28
C LEU A 65 -20.04 6.19 -10.73
N TYR A 66 -18.84 6.09 -11.29
CA TYR A 66 -17.81 5.15 -10.87
C TYR A 66 -16.72 5.89 -10.10
N ARG A 67 -16.29 5.32 -8.97
CA ARG A 67 -15.18 5.82 -8.17
C ARG A 67 -14.16 4.72 -7.86
N PRO A 68 -12.85 4.99 -7.95
CA PRO A 68 -11.81 4.07 -7.57
C PRO A 68 -11.83 3.85 -6.06
N SER A 69 -11.96 2.59 -5.67
CA SER A 69 -11.84 2.15 -4.28
C SER A 69 -10.39 1.84 -3.92
N VAL A 70 -9.57 1.48 -4.92
CA VAL A 70 -8.14 1.21 -4.79
C VAL A 70 -7.38 2.33 -5.46
N THR A 71 -6.36 2.88 -4.79
CA THR A 71 -5.55 3.94 -5.37
C THR A 71 -4.55 3.38 -6.40
N PHE A 72 -4.13 4.22 -7.35
CA PHE A 72 -3.08 3.84 -8.30
C PHE A 72 -1.78 3.42 -7.58
N VAL A 73 -1.45 4.09 -6.47
CA VAL A 73 -0.24 3.80 -5.69
C VAL A 73 -0.30 2.39 -5.08
N ASP A 74 -1.44 2.01 -4.52
CA ASP A 74 -1.65 0.69 -3.93
C ASP A 74 -1.61 -0.40 -4.99
N TYR A 75 -2.29 -0.20 -6.12
CA TYR A 75 -2.28 -1.16 -7.22
C TYR A 75 -0.87 -1.31 -7.82
N ARG A 76 -0.15 -0.20 -8.04
CA ARG A 76 1.24 -0.22 -8.52
C ARG A 76 2.14 -1.01 -7.57
N MET A 77 1.99 -0.83 -6.27
CA MET A 77 2.77 -1.57 -5.27
C MET A 77 2.41 -3.07 -5.29
N PHE A 78 1.14 -3.40 -5.46
CA PHE A 78 0.68 -4.79 -5.61
C PHE A 78 1.29 -5.45 -6.85
N VAL A 79 1.24 -4.78 -8.00
CA VAL A 79 1.84 -5.28 -9.25
C VAL A 79 3.34 -5.45 -9.11
N LEU A 80 4.05 -4.47 -8.54
CA LEU A 80 5.50 -4.52 -8.34
C LEU A 80 5.93 -5.67 -7.44
N LYS A 81 5.24 -5.88 -6.31
CA LYS A 81 5.54 -6.99 -5.39
C LYS A 81 5.37 -8.34 -6.07
N ARG A 82 4.26 -8.51 -6.78
CA ARG A 82 3.99 -9.73 -7.54
C ARG A 82 5.02 -9.96 -8.65
N PHE A 83 5.44 -8.89 -9.32
CA PHE A 83 6.49 -8.95 -10.33
C PHE A 83 7.83 -9.39 -9.74
N LEU A 84 8.24 -8.80 -8.61
CA LEU A 84 9.44 -9.21 -7.88
C LEU A 84 9.38 -10.66 -7.42
N GLU A 85 8.25 -11.10 -6.86
CA GLU A 85 8.05 -12.48 -6.42
C GLU A 85 8.15 -13.48 -7.58
N ASN A 86 7.58 -13.15 -8.75
CA ASN A 86 7.53 -14.07 -9.89
C ASN A 86 8.82 -14.15 -10.70
N TYR A 87 9.58 -13.05 -10.79
CA TYR A 87 10.71 -12.93 -11.72
C TYR A 87 12.06 -12.70 -11.03
N PHE A 88 12.09 -12.24 -9.78
CA PHE A 88 13.30 -11.84 -9.05
C PHE A 88 13.36 -12.45 -7.64
N ASN A 89 12.68 -13.57 -7.40
CA ASN A 89 12.63 -14.26 -6.10
C ASN A 89 12.28 -13.36 -4.89
N GLY A 90 11.52 -12.28 -5.12
CA GLY A 90 11.22 -11.27 -4.10
C GLY A 90 12.38 -10.34 -3.73
N SER A 91 13.52 -10.41 -4.43
CA SER A 91 14.71 -9.61 -4.21
C SER A 91 14.70 -8.34 -5.06
N GLY A 92 14.59 -7.20 -4.40
CA GLY A 92 14.81 -5.90 -5.04
C GLY A 92 16.26 -5.70 -5.49
N ILE A 93 17.22 -6.41 -4.87
CA ILE A 93 18.64 -6.34 -5.24
C ILE A 93 18.87 -7.01 -6.59
N GLU A 94 18.21 -8.14 -6.86
CA GLU A 94 18.34 -8.84 -8.14
C GLU A 94 17.78 -8.00 -9.29
N LEU A 95 16.63 -7.33 -9.07
CA LEU A 95 16.12 -6.34 -10.02
C LEU A 95 17.11 -5.20 -10.24
N PHE A 96 17.71 -4.69 -9.16
CA PHE A 96 18.68 -3.61 -9.23
C PHE A 96 19.94 -3.98 -10.03
N ASP A 97 20.49 -5.18 -9.80
CA ASP A 97 21.67 -5.67 -10.51
C ASP A 97 21.39 -5.75 -12.02
N ILE A 98 20.22 -6.25 -12.42
CA ILE A 98 19.82 -6.31 -13.84
C ILE A 98 19.66 -4.90 -14.44
N LEU A 99 19.04 -3.96 -13.72
CA LEU A 99 18.89 -2.58 -14.20
C LEU A 99 20.23 -1.87 -14.45
N MET A 100 21.25 -2.18 -13.65
CA MET A 100 22.61 -1.64 -13.81
C MET A 100 23.39 -2.37 -14.92
N ASN A 101 23.28 -3.69 -14.99
CA ASN A 101 24.05 -4.51 -15.94
C ASN A 101 23.55 -4.39 -17.39
N ASP A 102 22.24 -4.25 -17.59
CA ASP A 102 21.62 -4.13 -18.92
C ASP A 102 21.50 -2.65 -19.39
N GLU A 103 22.19 -1.72 -18.72
CA GLU A 103 22.20 -0.27 -19.02
C GLU A 103 20.80 0.37 -19.15
N LEU A 104 19.78 -0.22 -18.51
CA LEU A 104 18.43 0.34 -18.47
C LEU A 104 18.38 1.66 -17.68
N ILE A 105 19.43 1.93 -16.90
CA ILE A 105 19.67 3.19 -16.21
C ILE A 105 21.14 3.57 -16.39
N ALA A 106 21.41 4.81 -16.78
CA ALA A 106 22.77 5.34 -16.81
C ALA A 106 23.33 5.40 -15.37
N THR A 107 24.46 4.71 -15.14
CA THR A 107 25.10 4.60 -13.83
C THR A 107 25.42 5.96 -13.22
N ASP A 108 25.95 6.90 -14.01
CA ASP A 108 26.30 8.25 -13.54
C ASP A 108 25.08 9.06 -13.07
N ASP A 109 23.98 9.03 -13.83
CA ASP A 109 22.74 9.70 -13.47
C ASP A 109 22.11 9.09 -12.21
N PHE A 110 22.22 7.76 -12.07
CA PHE A 110 21.75 7.04 -10.90
C PHE A 110 22.54 7.41 -9.64
N PHE A 111 23.88 7.37 -9.69
CA PHE A 111 24.71 7.72 -8.53
C PHE A 111 24.47 9.17 -8.10
N LYS A 112 24.36 10.10 -9.06
CA LYS A 112 24.01 11.49 -8.80
C LYS A 112 22.64 11.64 -8.16
N TYR A 113 21.64 10.90 -8.64
CA TYR A 113 20.31 10.86 -8.04
C TYR A 113 20.35 10.31 -6.61
N MET A 114 21.05 9.21 -6.36
CA MET A 114 21.19 8.60 -5.04
C MET A 114 21.91 9.52 -4.05
N GLU A 115 22.99 10.19 -4.48
CA GLU A 115 23.67 11.19 -3.67
C GLU A 115 22.76 12.36 -3.29
N SER A 116 21.91 12.81 -4.22
CA SER A 116 20.90 13.84 -3.93
C SER A 116 19.82 13.37 -2.93
N LYS A 117 19.58 12.05 -2.85
CA LYS A 117 18.57 11.43 -1.98
C LYS A 117 19.08 10.99 -0.61
N LYS A 118 20.40 10.89 -0.38
CA LYS A 118 21.03 10.55 0.93
C LYS A 118 20.65 11.48 2.10
N VAL A 119 19.87 12.54 1.86
CA VAL A 119 19.28 13.40 2.90
C VAL A 119 18.02 12.78 3.55
N PHE A 120 17.42 11.75 2.96
CA PHE A 120 16.23 11.08 3.50
C PHE A 120 16.50 9.59 3.72
N GLU A 121 17.08 9.22 4.87
CA GLU A 121 16.71 8.03 5.67
C GLU A 121 17.70 7.79 6.81
N SER A 122 17.47 8.45 7.95
CA SER A 122 17.71 7.85 9.26
C SER A 122 16.35 7.63 9.93
N LYS A 123 15.62 6.60 9.46
CA LYS A 123 14.65 5.87 10.29
C LYS A 123 14.75 4.39 9.99
N LYS A 124 15.84 3.77 10.47
CA LYS A 124 15.72 2.46 11.10
C LYS A 124 15.25 2.72 12.53
N THR A 125 14.05 2.29 12.89
CA THR A 125 13.80 1.86 14.27
C THR A 125 13.64 0.36 14.24
N GLU A 126 14.49 -0.26 15.05
CA GLU A 126 14.70 -1.68 15.27
C GLU A 126 13.39 -2.42 15.57
N PRO A 127 13.31 -3.75 15.34
CA PRO A 127 12.24 -4.53 15.92
C PRO A 127 12.35 -4.45 17.44
N GLU A 128 11.39 -3.80 18.10
CA GLU A 128 11.22 -3.84 19.55
C GLU A 128 11.10 -5.32 19.95
N ASN A 129 12.18 -5.87 20.51
CA ASN A 129 12.25 -7.27 20.89
C ASN A 129 11.69 -7.37 22.33
N PRO A 130 10.45 -7.85 22.54
CA PRO A 130 9.72 -7.71 23.82
C PRO A 130 10.33 -8.51 24.98
N ILE A 131 11.39 -9.27 24.71
CA ILE A 131 12.04 -10.17 25.65
C ILE A 131 13.00 -9.41 26.59
N GLN A 132 13.51 -8.23 26.18
CA GLN A 132 14.46 -7.45 26.98
C GLN A 132 13.86 -6.90 28.28
N ASP A 133 12.58 -6.52 28.25
CA ASP A 133 11.87 -6.02 29.43
C ASP A 133 11.57 -7.15 30.43
N TYR A 134 11.32 -8.36 29.92
CA TYR A 134 11.08 -9.54 30.76
C TYR A 134 12.34 -9.98 31.52
N ILE A 135 13.52 -9.90 30.90
CA ILE A 135 14.79 -10.25 31.55
C ILE A 135 15.11 -9.28 32.70
N LYS A 136 14.80 -7.99 32.56
CA LYS A 136 14.98 -6.99 33.63
C LYS A 136 14.05 -7.19 34.82
N GLU A 137 12.83 -7.67 34.58
CA GLU A 137 11.85 -7.94 35.64
C GLU A 137 12.21 -9.17 36.48
N ILE A 138 12.88 -10.18 35.88
CA ILE A 138 13.26 -11.41 36.56
C ILE A 138 14.62 -11.30 37.28
N THR A 139 15.52 -10.42 36.81
CA THR A 139 16.88 -10.26 37.38
C THR A 139 16.98 -9.19 38.47
N GLY A 140 15.89 -8.49 38.82
CA GLY A 140 15.83 -7.54 39.94
C GLY A 140 15.73 -8.22 41.31
N GLU A 141 16.86 -8.26 42.03
CA GLU A 141 17.01 -8.86 43.36
C GLU A 141 15.99 -8.40 44.43
N LYS A 142 15.57 -9.37 45.25
CA LYS A 142 14.82 -9.22 46.52
C LYS A 142 15.44 -8.18 47.46
N LYS A 143 14.70 -7.14 47.88
CA LYS A 143 14.84 -6.50 49.21
C LYS A 143 13.49 -6.14 49.87
N THR A 144 13.11 -6.99 50.82
CA THR A 144 12.51 -6.71 52.15
C THR A 144 11.37 -5.68 52.30
N LYS A 145 10.18 -6.20 52.60
CA LYS A 145 9.04 -5.50 53.24
C LYS A 145 9.44 -4.93 54.62
N LYS A 146 9.24 -3.63 54.86
CA LYS A 146 8.91 -3.08 56.19
C LYS A 146 7.60 -2.30 56.09
N LYS A 147 6.60 -2.79 56.83
CA LYS A 147 5.23 -2.24 56.96
C LYS A 147 5.27 -0.92 57.74
N ASP A 148 4.67 0.13 57.18
CA ASP A 148 4.05 1.20 57.97
C ASP A 148 2.60 1.38 57.52
N LYS A 149 1.65 0.91 58.36
CA LYS A 149 0.21 1.11 58.16
C LYS A 149 -0.29 2.18 59.12
N LYS A 150 -0.71 3.28 58.51
CA LYS A 150 -1.31 4.50 59.05
C LYS A 150 -2.66 4.21 59.76
N LYS A 151 -2.86 4.90 60.89
CA LYS A 151 -4.13 5.42 61.46
C LYS A 151 -5.29 4.46 61.80
N LYS A 152 -5.58 4.36 63.11
CA LYS A 152 -6.94 4.57 63.64
C LYS A 152 -6.84 5.24 65.02
N LYS A 153 -7.11 6.55 65.04
CA LYS A 153 -7.32 7.38 66.23
C LYS A 153 -8.82 7.71 66.21
N ASP A 154 -9.58 7.10 67.11
CA ASP A 154 -10.85 7.58 67.69
C ASP A 154 -11.18 6.60 68.83
N LYS A 155 -10.89 6.95 70.09
CA LYS A 155 -11.71 7.71 71.07
C LYS A 155 -12.79 6.86 71.75
N LYS A 156 -12.60 6.70 73.07
CA LYS A 156 -13.58 6.40 74.15
C LYS A 156 -14.25 5.02 74.05
N LYS A 157 -14.29 4.21 75.11
CA LYS A 157 -14.55 4.52 76.52
C LYS A 157 -14.08 3.33 77.35
#